data_AF-A0A924KBM3-F1
#
_entry.id   AF-A0A924KBM3-F1
#
_cell.length_a   1.000
_cell.length_b   1.000
_cell.length_c   1.000
_cell.angle_alpha   90.00
_cell.angle_beta   90.00
_cell.angle_gamma   90.00
#
_symmetry.space_group_name_H-M   'P 1'
#
loop_
_entity.id
_entity.type
_entity.pdbx_description
1 polymer ?
#
loop_
_entity_poly.entity_id
_entity_poly.type
_entity_poly.pdbx_seq_one_letter_code
_entity_poly.pdbx_strand_id
1 'polypeptide(L)'
;MSAVNGTVNAALPVRKDAIEAQLTAQLQPTQLEVIDESADHAGHMGANAEGFGTHFRVRIASPQFVGKNRVARHRLVYDAMQNFIDQGLHALAIEIIDTPA
;
A
#
# COMPACT_ATOMS: atom_id res chain seq x y z
N MET A 1 -14.14 -18.03 34.83
CA MET A 1 -13.21 -16.88 34.74
C MET A 1 -12.29 -17.12 33.56
N SER A 2 -12.79 -16.91 32.33
CA SER A 2 -11.98 -17.05 31.12
C SER A 2 -11.28 -15.72 30.84
N ALA A 3 -9.96 -15.72 30.96
CA ALA A 3 -9.14 -14.57 30.61
C ALA A 3 -9.22 -14.30 29.11
N VAL A 4 -9.61 -13.08 28.77
CA VAL A 4 -9.55 -12.51 27.43
C VAL A 4 -8.08 -12.17 27.17
N ASN A 5 -7.37 -13.01 26.41
CA ASN A 5 -6.07 -12.62 25.89
C ASN A 5 -6.30 -11.70 24.68
N GLY A 6 -6.39 -10.40 24.97
CA GLY A 6 -6.17 -9.36 23.99
C GLY A 6 -4.72 -9.39 23.56
N THR A 7 -4.41 -10.15 22.51
CA THR A 7 -3.20 -9.93 21.73
C THR A 7 -3.34 -8.56 21.09
N VAL A 8 -2.66 -7.56 21.66
CA VAL A 8 -2.17 -6.44 20.89
C VAL A 8 -1.35 -7.03 19.76
N ASN A 9 -1.96 -7.19 18.58
CA ASN A 9 -1.23 -7.45 17.35
C ASN A 9 -0.34 -6.22 17.15
N ALA A 10 0.92 -6.30 17.58
CA ALA A 10 1.95 -5.45 17.04
C ALA A 10 1.92 -5.70 15.54
N ALA A 11 1.33 -4.77 14.79
CA ALA A 11 1.17 -4.93 13.36
C ALA A 11 2.57 -5.03 12.77
N LEU A 12 2.92 -6.22 12.29
CA LEU A 12 4.22 -6.46 11.68
C LEU A 12 4.37 -5.50 10.48
N PRO A 13 5.57 -4.99 10.23
CA PRO A 13 5.80 -4.01 9.18
C PRO A 13 5.37 -4.59 7.83
N VAL A 14 4.60 -3.80 7.08
CA VAL A 14 4.10 -4.20 5.77
C VAL A 14 5.28 -4.46 4.84
N ARG A 15 5.25 -5.56 4.10
CA ARG A 15 6.32 -5.91 3.18
C ARG A 15 5.95 -5.54 1.74
N LYS A 16 6.95 -5.08 0.99
CA LYS A 16 6.82 -4.73 -0.43
C LYS A 16 6.21 -5.87 -1.28
N ASP A 17 6.69 -7.10 -1.10
CA ASP A 17 6.24 -8.29 -1.84
C ASP A 17 4.75 -8.61 -1.60
N ALA A 18 4.26 -8.41 -0.38
CA ALA A 18 2.84 -8.55 -0.06
C ALA A 18 1.97 -7.50 -0.79
N ILE A 19 2.44 -6.25 -0.85
CA ILE A 19 1.78 -5.18 -1.61
C ILE A 19 1.75 -5.53 -3.11
N GLU A 20 2.88 -5.97 -3.66
CA GLU A 20 2.99 -6.35 -5.07
C GLU A 20 2.02 -7.49 -5.42
N ALA A 21 1.96 -8.53 -4.59
CA ALA A 21 1.05 -9.65 -4.77
C ALA A 21 -0.43 -9.21 -4.73
N GLN A 22 -0.80 -8.38 -3.75
CA GLN A 22 -2.16 -7.88 -3.59
C GLN A 22 -2.60 -7.02 -4.80
N LEU A 23 -1.79 -6.05 -5.20
CA LEU A 23 -2.09 -5.19 -6.33
C LEU A 23 -2.14 -5.97 -7.64
N THR A 24 -1.26 -6.97 -7.80
CA THR A 24 -1.30 -7.88 -8.95
C THR A 24 -2.62 -8.64 -9.03
N ALA A 25 -3.04 -9.24 -7.92
CA ALA A 25 -4.26 -10.03 -7.86
C ALA A 25 -5.53 -9.19 -8.09
N GLN A 26 -5.61 -7.99 -7.51
CA GLN A 26 -6.82 -7.17 -7.58
C GLN A 26 -6.92 -6.33 -8.84
N LEU A 27 -5.81 -5.70 -9.26
CA LEU A 27 -5.82 -4.69 -10.31
C LEU A 27 -5.25 -5.18 -11.64
N GLN A 28 -4.64 -6.37 -11.69
CA GLN A 28 -4.05 -6.96 -12.91
C GLN A 28 -3.23 -5.92 -13.69
N PRO A 29 -2.23 -5.29 -13.05
CA PRO A 29 -1.48 -4.21 -13.64
C PRO A 29 -0.63 -4.72 -14.81
N THR A 30 -0.51 -3.89 -15.85
CA THR A 30 0.45 -4.11 -16.94
C THR A 30 1.84 -3.61 -16.58
N GLN A 31 1.93 -2.66 -15.65
CA GLN A 31 3.17 -2.21 -15.03
C GLN A 31 2.92 -1.95 -13.55
N LEU A 32 3.83 -2.43 -12.70
CA LEU A 32 3.77 -2.23 -11.26
C LEU A 32 5.19 -2.05 -10.71
N GLU A 33 5.39 -0.96 -9.98
CA GLU A 33 6.58 -0.71 -9.18
C GLU A 33 6.14 -0.29 -7.79
N VAL A 34 6.64 -1.00 -6.77
CA VAL A 34 6.40 -0.69 -5.36
C VAL A 34 7.74 -0.32 -4.72
N ILE A 35 7.79 0.83 -4.05
CA ILE A 35 9.00 1.36 -3.42
C ILE A 35 8.69 1.61 -1.95
N ASP A 36 9.50 1.05 -1.06
CA ASP A 36 9.45 1.35 0.37
C ASP A 36 10.29 2.61 0.63
N GLU A 37 9.62 3.70 0.98
CA GLU A 37 10.24 5.02 1.28
C GLU A 37 10.35 5.24 2.80
N SER A 38 10.08 4.22 3.62
CA SER A 38 10.03 4.38 5.09
C SER A 38 11.35 4.83 5.70
N ALA A 39 12.49 4.40 5.13
CA ALA A 39 13.80 4.77 5.63
C ALA A 39 14.06 6.29 5.51
N ASP A 40 13.56 6.91 4.43
CA ASP A 40 13.66 8.36 4.19
C ASP A 40 12.82 9.17 5.19
N HIS A 41 11.89 8.50 5.88
CA HIS A 41 11.00 9.07 6.89
C HIS A 41 11.30 8.58 8.31
N ALA A 42 12.44 7.93 8.53
CA ALA A 42 12.84 7.49 9.87
C ALA A 42 12.86 8.67 10.86
N GLY A 43 12.16 8.51 11.99
CA GLY A 43 12.07 9.54 13.04
C GLY A 43 10.97 10.61 12.84
N HIS A 44 10.18 10.55 11.76
CA HIS A 44 8.99 11.39 11.58
C HIS A 44 7.73 10.76 12.22
N MET A 45 6.69 11.59 12.42
CA MET A 45 5.36 11.11 12.82
C MET A 45 4.86 10.05 11.83
N GLY A 46 4.56 8.84 12.31
CA GLY A 46 4.10 7.71 11.49
C GLY A 46 5.19 6.72 11.06
N ALA A 47 6.47 6.98 11.36
CA ALA A 47 7.53 5.98 11.20
C ALA A 47 7.49 4.96 12.36
N ASN A 48 7.84 3.71 12.05
CA ASN A 48 8.07 2.67 13.05
C ASN A 48 9.56 2.60 13.44
N ALA A 49 9.87 1.84 14.49
CA ALA A 49 11.25 1.64 14.95
C ALA A 49 12.11 0.82 13.98
N GLU A 50 11.49 0.13 13.02
CA GLU A 50 12.16 -0.76 12.08
C GLU A 50 12.66 -0.03 10.83
N GLY A 51 12.11 1.15 10.51
CA GLY A 51 12.53 1.96 9.37
C GLY A 51 12.05 1.43 8.01
N PHE A 52 11.11 0.48 7.99
CA PHE A 52 10.50 -0.09 6.79
C PHE A 52 9.01 -0.38 7.02
N GLY A 53 8.24 -0.52 5.95
CA GLY A 53 6.85 -0.97 6.05
C GLY A 53 5.81 0.06 6.48
N THR A 54 6.14 1.36 6.49
CA THR A 54 5.23 2.45 6.91
C THR A 54 4.92 3.47 5.82
N HIS A 55 5.84 3.72 4.89
CA HIS A 55 5.66 4.68 3.79
C HIS A 55 5.99 3.98 2.48
N PHE A 56 5.05 3.98 1.53
CA PHE A 56 5.26 3.37 0.22
C PHE A 56 4.84 4.29 -0.91
N ARG A 57 5.54 4.15 -2.04
CA ARG A 57 5.10 4.62 -3.34
C ARG A 57 4.72 3.45 -4.23
N VAL A 58 3.57 3.58 -4.88
CA VAL A 58 3.10 2.65 -5.90
C VAL A 58 2.99 3.39 -7.22
N ARG A 59 3.72 2.91 -8.22
CA ARG A 59 3.63 3.38 -9.61
C ARG A 59 2.99 2.27 -10.43
N ILE A 60 1.83 2.56 -11.02
CA ILE A 60 0.96 1.49 -11.54
C ILE A 60 0.23 1.90 -12.83
N ALA A 61 0.25 0.99 -13.81
CA ALA A 61 -0.61 0.98 -15.00
C ALA A 61 -1.53 -0.23 -14.95
N SER A 62 -2.82 -0.07 -15.25
CA SER A 62 -3.79 -1.17 -15.29
C SER A 62 -4.90 -0.90 -16.30
N PRO A 63 -5.37 -1.92 -17.05
CA PRO A 63 -6.57 -1.80 -17.89
C PRO A 63 -7.81 -1.35 -17.11
N GLN A 64 -7.88 -1.63 -15.81
CA GLN A 64 -8.99 -1.21 -14.96
C GLN A 64 -9.07 0.32 -14.79
N PHE A 65 -8.02 1.07 -15.16
CA PHE A 65 -8.00 2.53 -15.09
C PHE A 65 -8.61 3.22 -16.32
N VAL A 66 -8.86 2.48 -17.40
CA VAL A 66 -9.42 3.02 -18.64
C VAL A 66 -10.80 3.67 -18.38
N GLY A 67 -11.00 4.85 -18.95
CA GLY A 67 -12.25 5.63 -18.78
C GLY A 67 -12.46 6.22 -17.38
N LYS A 68 -11.55 6.00 -16.42
CA LYS A 68 -11.64 6.55 -15.07
C LYS A 68 -10.83 7.83 -14.95
N ASN A 69 -11.35 8.81 -14.22
CA ASN A 69 -10.60 10.02 -13.85
C ASN A 69 -9.55 9.70 -12.77
N ARG A 70 -8.65 10.65 -12.50
CA ARG A 70 -7.56 10.48 -11.53
C ARG A 70 -8.04 10.02 -10.14
N VAL A 71 -9.09 10.64 -9.61
CA VAL A 71 -9.62 10.30 -8.27
C VAL A 71 -10.13 8.87 -8.22
N ALA A 72 -10.88 8.44 -9.24
CA ALA A 72 -11.41 7.07 -9.32
C ALA A 72 -10.28 6.03 -9.46
N ARG A 73 -9.20 6.34 -10.20
CA ARG A 73 -8.01 5.46 -10.28
C ARG A 73 -7.32 5.32 -8.93
N HIS A 74 -7.07 6.43 -8.24
CA HIS A 74 -6.48 6.40 -6.90
C HIS A 74 -7.37 5.63 -5.91
N ARG A 75 -8.70 5.80 -6.00
CA ARG A 75 -9.65 5.09 -5.13
C ARG A 75 -9.53 3.57 -5.27
N LEU A 76 -9.40 3.05 -6.49
CA LEU A 76 -9.18 1.61 -6.73
C LEU A 76 -7.90 1.10 -6.07
N VAL A 77 -6.81 1.88 -6.14
CA VAL A 77 -5.54 1.51 -5.49
C VAL A 77 -5.70 1.54 -3.96
N TYR A 78 -6.32 2.57 -3.40
CA TYR A 78 -6.60 2.64 -1.96
C TYR A 78 -7.47 1.49 -1.48
N ASP A 79 -8.55 1.17 -2.19
CA ASP A 79 -9.46 0.08 -1.84
C ASP A 79 -8.72 -1.27 -1.84
N ALA A 80 -7.81 -1.50 -2.80
CA ALA A 80 -6.98 -2.71 -2.85
C ALA A 80 -5.95 -2.79 -1.69
N MET A 81 -5.58 -1.65 -1.13
CA MET A 81 -4.53 -1.49 -0.10
C MET A 81 -5.09 -1.41 1.33
N GLN A 82 -6.41 -1.41 1.51
CA GLN A 82 -7.06 -1.15 2.80
C GLN A 82 -6.56 -2.10 3.91
N ASN A 83 -6.36 -3.38 3.59
CA ASN A 83 -5.85 -4.36 4.54
C ASN A 83 -4.46 -3.99 5.09
N PHE A 84 -3.59 -3.35 4.30
CA PHE A 84 -2.27 -2.92 4.74
C PHE A 84 -2.34 -1.62 5.55
N ILE A 85 -3.26 -0.73 5.21
CA ILE A 85 -3.54 0.48 6.00
C ILE A 85 -4.00 0.08 7.41
N ASP A 86 -4.89 -0.91 7.51
CA ASP A 86 -5.36 -1.45 8.78
C ASP A 86 -4.23 -2.16 9.56
N GLN A 87 -3.17 -2.62 8.87
CA GLN A 87 -1.95 -3.20 9.43
C GLN A 87 -0.85 -2.15 9.71
N GLY A 88 -1.13 -0.85 9.61
CA GLY A 88 -0.18 0.20 9.99
C GLY A 88 0.66 0.77 8.85
N LEU A 89 0.33 0.50 7.59
CA LEU A 89 0.79 1.34 6.48
C LEU A 89 0.32 2.78 6.71
N HIS A 90 1.27 3.69 6.94
CA HIS A 90 0.99 5.06 7.32
C HIS A 90 0.74 5.97 6.12
N ALA A 91 1.57 5.88 5.09
CA ALA A 91 1.47 6.73 3.90
C ALA A 91 1.61 5.93 2.61
N LEU A 92 0.78 6.28 1.63
CA LEU A 92 0.76 5.70 0.29
C LEU A 92 0.76 6.79 -0.78
N ALA A 93 1.90 6.97 -1.44
CA ALA A 93 2.00 7.77 -2.66
C ALA A 93 1.57 6.93 -3.87
N ILE A 94 0.67 7.46 -4.70
CA ILE A 94 0.17 6.77 -5.89
C ILE A 94 0.52 7.59 -7.13
N GLU A 95 1.21 6.95 -8.06
CA GLU A 95 1.50 7.48 -9.39
C GLU A 95 0.83 6.56 -10.42
N ILE A 96 -0.09 7.12 -11.20
CA ILE A 96 -0.68 6.38 -12.32
C ILE A 96 0.22 6.56 -13.52
N ILE A 97 0.74 5.45 -14.04
CA ILE A 97 1.48 5.43 -15.29
C ILE A 97 0.45 5.45 -16.42
N ASP A 98 0.52 6.46 -17.29
CA ASP A 98 -0.39 6.56 -18.41
C ASP A 98 -0.27 5.32 -19.29
N THR A 99 -1.36 4.56 -19.36
CA THR A 99 -1.49 3.47 -20.33
C THR A 99 -1.94 4.13 -21.64
N PRO A 100 -1.13 4.10 -22.71
CA PRO A 100 -1.60 4.58 -24.01
C PRO A 100 -2.86 3.79 -24.38
N ALA A 101 -3.92 4.50 -24.74
CA ALA A 101 -5.23 3.94 -25.09
C ALA A 101 -5.15 3.07 -26.35
#